data_AF-A0A929FPV4-F1
#
_entry.id   AF-A0A929FPV4-F1
#
_cell.length_a   1.000
_cell.length_b   1.000
_cell.length_c   1.000
_cell.angle_alpha   90.00
_cell.angle_beta   90.00
_cell.angle_gamma   90.00
#
_symmetry.space_group_name_H-M   'P 1'
#
loop_
_entity.id
_entity.type
_entity.pdbx_description
1 polymer ?
#
loop_
_entity_poly.entity_id
_entity_poly.type
_entity_poly.pdbx_seq_one_letter_code
_entity_poly.pdbx_strand_id
1 'polypeptide(L)'
;MAEQAQRIAEEKAAEEEHLAEQARRVAEEKAAEEASLRDKISSIIGELGVEESQAKIFVKVRKIVSEQLEVDESEVTLDSHISNDLNADGLDTVELAMALEEEFDIEIPDDLLGAVNKKPLSYFSSSFDDPVAVACTVRELLLFIHKNVSS
;
A
#
# COMPACT_ATOMS: atom_id res chain seq x y z
N MET A 1 -29.39 -10.54 46.13
CA MET A 1 -29.35 -9.27 45.37
C MET A 1 -27.95 -8.65 45.39
N ALA A 2 -27.33 -8.42 46.57
CA ALA A 2 -26.00 -7.79 46.67
C ALA A 2 -24.83 -8.65 46.11
N GLU A 3 -24.84 -9.97 46.30
CA GLU A 3 -23.76 -10.85 45.81
C GLU A 3 -23.69 -10.97 44.27
N GLN A 4 -24.83 -10.86 43.57
CA GLN A 4 -24.85 -10.87 42.11
C GLN A 4 -24.22 -9.59 41.54
N ALA A 5 -24.44 -8.44 42.18
CA ALA A 5 -23.83 -7.18 41.77
C ALA A 5 -22.30 -7.20 41.94
N GLN A 6 -21.78 -7.86 42.98
CA GLN A 6 -20.34 -8.01 43.18
C GLN A 6 -19.69 -8.91 42.13
N ARG A 7 -20.31 -10.06 41.80
CA ARG A 7 -19.78 -10.95 40.75
C ARG A 7 -19.76 -10.29 39.37
N ILE A 8 -20.82 -9.55 39.04
CA ILE A 8 -20.90 -8.80 37.77
C ILE A 8 -19.84 -7.69 37.73
N ALA A 9 -19.55 -7.03 38.85
CA ALA A 9 -18.53 -5.99 38.93
C ALA A 9 -17.10 -6.55 38.79
N GLU A 10 -16.81 -7.69 39.43
CA GLU A 10 -15.51 -8.38 39.29
C GLU A 10 -15.29 -8.91 37.88
N GLU A 11 -16.31 -9.50 37.26
CA GLU A 11 -16.23 -10.02 35.88
C GLU A 11 -16.02 -8.89 34.87
N LYS A 12 -16.71 -7.75 35.03
CA LYS A 12 -16.48 -6.56 34.21
C LYS A 12 -15.07 -6.00 34.36
N ALA A 13 -14.55 -5.96 35.58
CA ALA A 13 -13.20 -5.47 35.84
C ALA A 13 -12.14 -6.39 35.19
N ALA A 14 -12.35 -7.71 35.23
CA ALA A 14 -11.47 -8.68 34.58
C ALA A 14 -11.53 -8.59 33.05
N GLU A 15 -12.71 -8.37 32.46
CA GLU A 15 -12.85 -8.13 31.02
C GLU A 15 -12.13 -6.86 30.55
N GLU A 16 -12.25 -5.77 31.32
CA GLU A 16 -11.62 -4.49 30.97
C GLU A 16 -10.08 -4.56 31.08
N GLU A 17 -9.56 -5.27 32.07
CA GLU A 17 -8.13 -5.54 32.22
C GLU A 17 -7.58 -6.43 31.10
N HIS A 18 -8.30 -7.49 30.72
CA HIS A 18 -7.92 -8.37 29.63
C HIS A 18 -7.94 -7.64 28.27
N LEU A 19 -8.94 -6.78 28.04
CA LEU A 19 -9.03 -5.97 26.84
C LEU A 19 -7.87 -4.95 26.75
N ALA A 20 -7.49 -4.35 27.88
CA ALA A 20 -6.35 -3.44 27.96
C ALA A 20 -5.01 -4.16 27.70
N GLU A 21 -4.84 -5.39 28.22
CA GLU A 21 -3.63 -6.19 27.98
C GLU A 21 -3.52 -6.66 26.52
N GLN A 22 -4.64 -7.07 25.90
CA GLN A 22 -4.71 -7.37 24.48
C GLN A 22 -4.35 -6.15 23.62
N ALA A 23 -4.90 -4.97 23.94
CA ALA A 23 -4.57 -3.73 23.23
C ALA A 23 -3.08 -3.37 23.35
N ARG A 24 -2.46 -3.63 24.52
CA ARG A 24 -1.03 -3.36 24.74
C ARG A 24 -0.13 -4.29 23.94
N ARG A 25 -0.44 -5.60 23.89
CA ARG A 25 0.29 -6.56 23.05
C ARG A 25 0.20 -6.22 21.57
N VAL A 26 -1.00 -5.91 21.09
CA VAL A 26 -1.20 -5.52 19.68
C VAL A 26 -0.46 -4.23 19.37
N ALA A 27 -0.43 -3.26 20.30
CA ALA A 27 0.32 -2.02 20.12
C ALA A 27 1.85 -2.24 20.10
N GLU A 28 2.38 -3.11 20.95
CA GLU A 28 3.83 -3.43 20.96
C GLU A 28 4.26 -4.18 19.69
N GLU A 29 3.48 -5.16 19.22
CA GLU A 29 3.75 -5.85 17.95
C GLU A 29 3.70 -4.89 16.75
N LYS A 30 2.68 -4.02 16.68
CA LYS A 30 2.59 -2.99 15.63
C LYS A 30 3.74 -1.99 15.69
N ALA A 31 4.17 -1.58 16.88
CA ALA A 31 5.27 -0.65 17.04
C ALA A 31 6.63 -1.25 16.62
N ALA A 32 6.83 -2.55 16.87
CA ALA A 32 8.03 -3.26 16.40
C ALA A 32 8.09 -3.33 14.86
N GLU A 33 6.94 -3.56 14.21
CA GLU A 33 6.81 -3.58 12.76
C GLU A 33 7.06 -2.18 12.15
N GLU A 34 6.51 -1.12 12.75
CA GLU A 34 6.77 0.28 12.36
C GLU A 34 8.23 0.69 12.56
N ALA A 35 8.91 0.21 13.60
CA ALA A 35 10.33 0.46 13.82
C ALA A 35 11.18 -0.17 12.70
N SER A 36 10.88 -1.42 12.33
CA SER A 36 11.52 -2.09 11.17
C SER A 36 11.26 -1.34 9.86
N LEU A 37 10.04 -0.85 9.66
CA LEU A 37 9.68 -0.02 8.50
C LEU A 37 10.46 1.30 8.47
N ARG A 38 10.67 1.95 9.63
CA ARG A 38 11.44 3.18 9.73
C ARG A 38 12.91 2.98 9.33
N ASP A 39 13.51 1.86 9.72
CA ASP A 39 14.88 1.53 9.34
C ASP A 39 14.98 1.30 7.81
N LYS A 40 14.00 0.61 7.21
CA LYS A 40 13.89 0.46 5.74
C LYS A 40 13.77 1.82 5.06
N ILE A 41 12.91 2.71 5.55
CA ILE A 41 12.72 4.08 5.04
C ILE A 41 14.03 4.87 5.09
N SER A 42 14.76 4.82 6.22
CA SER A 42 16.04 5.53 6.37
C SER A 42 17.09 5.05 5.36
N SER A 43 17.13 3.76 5.06
CA SER A 43 18.03 3.21 4.04
C SER A 43 17.66 3.72 2.64
N ILE A 44 16.37 3.69 2.31
CA ILE A 44 15.83 4.10 1.01
C ILE A 44 16.06 5.60 0.74
N ILE A 45 15.82 6.46 1.73
CA ILE A 45 16.06 7.91 1.60
C ILE A 45 17.54 8.19 1.27
N GLY A 46 18.46 7.48 1.93
CA GLY A 46 19.90 7.63 1.70
C GLY A 46 20.36 7.13 0.32
N GLU A 47 19.71 6.11 -0.22
CA GLU A 47 20.09 5.46 -1.48
C GLU A 47 19.45 6.12 -2.71
N LEU A 48 18.20 6.60 -2.59
CA LEU A 48 17.41 7.11 -3.70
C LEU A 48 17.22 8.64 -3.70
N GLY A 49 17.59 9.34 -2.61
CA GLY A 49 17.49 10.80 -2.53
C GLY A 49 16.06 11.33 -2.62
N VAL A 50 15.10 10.56 -2.12
CA VAL A 50 13.67 10.89 -2.10
C VAL A 50 13.26 11.48 -0.74
N GLU A 51 12.24 12.34 -0.74
CA GLU A 51 11.68 12.95 0.46
C GLU A 51 11.12 11.88 1.43
N GLU A 52 11.12 12.18 2.73
CA GLU A 52 10.63 11.25 3.77
C GLU A 52 9.16 10.84 3.54
N SER A 53 8.34 11.74 2.98
CA SER A 53 6.97 11.46 2.55
C SER A 53 6.92 10.40 1.43
N GLN A 54 7.74 10.56 0.40
CA GLN A 54 7.81 9.64 -0.73
C GLN A 54 8.38 8.28 -0.30
N ALA A 55 9.40 8.25 0.55
CA ALA A 55 9.95 7.00 1.05
C ALA A 55 8.93 6.22 1.90
N LYS A 56 8.13 6.92 2.72
CA LYS A 56 7.05 6.29 3.50
C LYS A 56 5.97 5.68 2.60
N ILE A 57 5.55 6.41 1.56
CA ILE A 57 4.59 5.90 0.57
C ILE A 57 5.19 4.72 -0.18
N PHE A 58 6.43 4.83 -0.66
CA PHE A 58 7.12 3.79 -1.41
C PHE A 58 7.22 2.49 -0.61
N VAL A 59 7.57 2.56 0.68
CA VAL A 59 7.65 1.36 1.52
C VAL A 59 6.28 0.70 1.70
N LYS A 60 5.21 1.48 1.87
CA LYS A 60 3.85 0.95 1.90
C LYS A 60 3.44 0.31 0.57
N VAL A 61 3.65 1.01 -0.54
CA VAL A 61 3.37 0.51 -1.90
C VAL A 61 4.14 -0.79 -2.12
N ARG A 62 5.43 -0.80 -1.84
CA ARG A 62 6.32 -1.96 -1.96
C ARG A 62 5.84 -3.16 -1.13
N LYS A 63 5.35 -2.92 0.09
CA LYS A 63 4.76 -3.97 0.93
C LYS A 63 3.50 -4.55 0.29
N ILE A 64 2.57 -3.69 -0.14
CA ILE A 64 1.32 -4.13 -0.79
C ILE A 64 1.62 -4.88 -2.08
N VAL A 65 2.52 -4.37 -2.91
CA VAL A 65 2.99 -5.00 -4.15
C VAL A 65 3.58 -6.38 -3.86
N SER A 66 4.47 -6.49 -2.86
CA SER A 66 5.08 -7.76 -2.44
C SER A 66 4.03 -8.77 -1.93
N GLU A 67 3.03 -8.31 -1.17
CA GLU A 67 1.95 -9.15 -0.66
C GLU A 67 0.99 -9.62 -1.75
N GLN A 68 0.63 -8.76 -2.72
CA GLN A 68 -0.31 -9.11 -3.79
C GLN A 68 0.33 -9.95 -4.89
N LEU A 69 1.58 -9.65 -5.26
CA LEU A 69 2.28 -10.33 -6.36
C LEU A 69 3.15 -11.50 -5.87
N GLU A 70 3.21 -11.75 -4.56
CA GLU A 70 4.08 -12.75 -3.93
C GLU A 70 5.56 -12.64 -4.35
N VAL A 71 6.01 -11.41 -4.64
CA VAL A 71 7.39 -11.09 -5.02
C VAL A 71 8.17 -10.54 -3.84
N ASP A 72 9.50 -10.66 -3.87
CA ASP A 72 10.34 -10.06 -2.84
C ASP A 72 10.27 -8.54 -2.90
N GLU A 73 10.14 -7.89 -1.73
CA GLU A 73 10.25 -6.43 -1.64
C GLU A 73 11.53 -5.96 -2.36
N SER A 74 12.64 -6.70 -2.26
CA SER A 74 13.94 -6.39 -2.89
C SER A 74 13.89 -6.23 -4.42
N GLU A 75 12.93 -6.86 -5.10
CA GLU A 75 12.76 -6.78 -6.55
C GLU A 75 11.93 -5.56 -6.99
N VAL A 76 11.14 -5.01 -6.06
CA VAL A 76 10.32 -3.82 -6.26
C VAL A 76 11.19 -2.58 -6.07
N THR A 77 11.75 -2.08 -7.17
CA THR A 77 12.49 -0.82 -7.22
C THR A 77 11.63 0.29 -7.82
N LEU A 78 12.01 1.55 -7.64
CA LEU A 78 11.30 2.69 -8.23
C LEU A 78 11.22 2.60 -9.76
N ASP A 79 12.27 2.08 -10.38
CA ASP A 79 12.36 1.97 -11.84
C ASP A 79 11.91 0.57 -12.33
N SER A 80 11.46 -0.32 -11.44
CA SER A 80 10.86 -1.60 -11.81
C SER A 80 9.48 -1.39 -12.45
N HIS A 81 9.19 -2.15 -13.50
CA HIS A 81 7.90 -2.18 -14.16
C HIS A 81 6.99 -3.23 -13.53
N ILE A 82 5.78 -2.82 -13.12
CA ILE A 82 4.84 -3.72 -12.45
C ILE A 82 4.42 -4.88 -13.37
N SER A 83 4.12 -4.62 -14.65
CA SER A 83 3.72 -5.67 -15.59
C SER A 83 4.89 -6.50 -16.14
N ASN A 84 6.07 -5.90 -16.34
CA ASN A 84 7.19 -6.57 -17.02
C ASN A 84 8.21 -7.19 -16.06
N ASP A 85 8.56 -6.50 -14.97
CA ASP A 85 9.58 -6.95 -14.02
C ASP A 85 8.97 -7.72 -12.86
N LEU A 86 7.79 -7.29 -12.39
CA LEU A 86 7.05 -8.01 -11.33
C LEU A 86 6.03 -9.00 -11.89
N ASN A 87 5.95 -9.12 -13.22
CA ASN A 87 5.08 -10.04 -13.95
C ASN A 87 3.62 -10.00 -13.48
N ALA A 88 3.12 -8.81 -13.10
CA ALA A 88 1.74 -8.60 -12.72
C ALA A 88 0.83 -8.85 -13.92
N ASP A 89 -0.07 -9.83 -13.79
CA ASP A 89 -1.11 -10.09 -14.78
C ASP A 89 -2.21 -9.03 -14.66
N GLY A 90 -3.06 -8.92 -15.69
CA GLY A 90 -4.11 -7.89 -15.75
C GLY A 90 -5.12 -7.92 -14.60
N LEU A 91 -5.21 -9.02 -13.84
CA LEU A 91 -6.00 -9.11 -12.61
C LEU A 91 -5.23 -8.55 -11.41
N ASP A 92 -3.96 -8.92 -11.27
CA ASP A 92 -3.09 -8.48 -10.16
C ASP A 92 -2.96 -6.95 -10.15
N THR A 93 -2.91 -6.32 -11.33
CA THR A 93 -2.90 -4.86 -11.44
C THR A 93 -4.19 -4.20 -10.93
N VAL A 94 -5.34 -4.86 -11.07
CA VAL A 94 -6.64 -4.37 -10.58
C VAL A 94 -6.72 -4.51 -9.07
N GLU A 95 -6.31 -5.66 -8.52
CA GLU A 95 -6.29 -5.90 -7.08
C GLU A 95 -5.32 -4.95 -6.37
N LEU A 96 -4.14 -4.74 -6.95
CA LEU A 96 -3.16 -3.78 -6.46
C LEU A 96 -3.70 -2.35 -6.49
N ALA A 97 -4.36 -1.93 -7.58
CA ALA A 97 -4.97 -0.61 -7.68
C ALA A 97 -5.98 -0.39 -6.54
N MET A 98 -6.91 -1.33 -6.36
CA MET A 98 -7.95 -1.24 -5.33
C MET A 98 -7.37 -1.18 -3.91
N ALA A 99 -6.34 -2.00 -3.62
CA ALA A 99 -5.69 -1.99 -2.32
C ALA A 99 -4.98 -0.65 -2.03
N LEU A 100 -4.37 -0.05 -3.05
CA LEU A 100 -3.71 1.25 -2.94
C LEU A 100 -4.70 2.40 -2.81
N GLU A 101 -5.80 2.36 -3.55
CA GLU A 101 -6.90 3.33 -3.43
C GLU A 101 -7.49 3.33 -2.02
N GLU A 102 -7.73 2.15 -1.44
CA GLU A 102 -8.26 2.01 -0.08
C GLU A 102 -7.23 2.41 0.99
N GLU A 103 -5.96 2.02 0.85
CA GLU A 103 -4.92 2.35 1.84
C GLU A 103 -4.57 3.84 1.89
N PHE A 104 -4.64 4.53 0.74
CA PHE A 104 -4.26 5.94 0.62
C PHE A 104 -5.45 6.90 0.46
N ASP A 105 -6.68 6.37 0.39
CA ASP A 105 -7.92 7.15 0.17
C ASP A 105 -7.83 8.01 -1.10
N ILE A 106 -7.34 7.42 -2.19
CA ILE A 106 -7.15 8.07 -3.51
C ILE A 106 -7.91 7.34 -4.62
N GLU A 107 -8.03 7.98 -5.78
CA GLU A 107 -8.61 7.38 -6.99
C GLU A 107 -7.49 7.19 -8.03
N ILE A 108 -7.14 5.95 -8.32
CA ILE A 108 -6.10 5.58 -9.29
C ILE A 108 -6.81 5.25 -10.61
N PRO A 109 -6.60 6.04 -11.68
CA PRO A 109 -7.26 5.76 -12.94
C PRO A 109 -6.80 4.42 -13.54
N ASP A 110 -7.75 3.63 -14.06
CA ASP A 110 -7.51 2.32 -14.68
C ASP A 110 -6.44 2.36 -15.80
N ASP A 111 -6.34 3.50 -16.50
CA ASP A 111 -5.35 3.74 -17.54
C ASP A 111 -3.90 3.78 -17.01
N LEU A 112 -3.70 4.02 -15.71
CA LEU A 112 -2.38 4.16 -15.09
C LEU A 112 -1.69 2.81 -14.89
N LEU A 113 -2.44 1.80 -14.44
CA LEU A 113 -1.95 0.43 -14.22
C LEU A 113 -2.27 -0.53 -15.38
N GLY A 114 -2.91 -0.04 -16.44
CA GLY A 114 -3.26 -0.86 -17.61
C GLY A 114 -4.44 -1.80 -17.36
N ALA A 115 -5.28 -1.51 -16.36
CA ALA A 115 -6.51 -2.22 -16.04
C ALA A 115 -7.58 -2.03 -17.14
N VAL A 116 -7.34 -2.53 -18.36
CA VAL A 116 -8.29 -2.41 -19.47
C VAL A 116 -8.44 -3.72 -20.23
N ASN A 117 -9.56 -4.38 -19.97
CA ASN A 117 -10.27 -5.25 -20.90
C ASN A 117 -10.48 -4.49 -22.23
N LYS A 118 -9.83 -4.88 -23.33
CA LYS A 118 -9.60 -3.99 -24.51
C LYS A 118 -10.86 -3.57 -25.33
N LYS A 119 -11.11 -2.23 -25.36
CA LYS A 119 -11.50 -1.26 -26.47
C LYS A 119 -12.85 -1.40 -27.24
N PRO A 120 -13.46 -0.33 -27.89
CA PRO A 120 -12.82 0.82 -28.58
C PRO A 120 -13.53 2.24 -28.67
N LEU A 121 -12.85 3.18 -29.36
CA LEU A 121 -13.29 4.40 -30.11
C LEU A 121 -13.79 5.68 -29.38
N SER A 122 -12.92 6.67 -29.15
CA SER A 122 -13.25 8.10 -29.43
C SER A 122 -12.09 9.09 -29.34
N TYR A 123 -10.96 8.78 -28.70
CA TYR A 123 -9.82 9.69 -28.63
C TYR A 123 -8.90 9.57 -29.85
N PHE A 124 -9.44 9.95 -31.01
CA PHE A 124 -8.67 10.34 -32.18
C PHE A 124 -8.42 11.85 -32.08
N SER A 125 -7.29 12.26 -31.50
CA SER A 125 -6.59 13.46 -32.00
C SER A 125 -5.17 13.57 -31.42
N SER A 126 -4.20 13.39 -32.31
CA SER A 126 -2.81 13.88 -32.26
C SER A 126 -1.98 13.43 -31.04
N SER A 127 -1.21 12.34 -31.08
CA SER A 127 -0.20 12.01 -32.09
C SER A 127 0.09 10.51 -32.06
N PHE A 128 0.35 9.96 -33.23
CA PHE A 128 0.21 8.56 -33.56
C PHE A 128 1.60 7.92 -33.67
N ASP A 129 2.31 7.76 -32.56
CA ASP A 129 3.59 7.01 -32.53
C ASP A 129 4.02 6.62 -31.08
N ASP A 130 3.10 6.14 -30.24
CA ASP A 130 3.49 5.53 -28.97
C ASP A 130 3.08 4.04 -28.95
N PRO A 131 4.03 3.10 -28.81
CA PRO A 131 3.71 1.69 -28.65
C PRO A 131 2.97 1.53 -27.32
N VAL A 132 1.76 0.96 -27.36
CA VAL A 132 0.99 0.63 -26.15
C VAL A 132 1.63 -0.58 -25.47
N ALA A 133 2.76 -0.34 -24.83
CA ALA A 133 3.31 -1.10 -23.73
C ALA A 133 3.09 -0.23 -22.49
N VAL A 134 1.95 -0.41 -21.82
CA VAL A 134 1.67 0.32 -20.58
C VAL A 134 2.57 -0.31 -19.50
N ALA A 135 3.79 0.18 -19.41
CA ALA A 135 4.79 -0.27 -18.46
C ALA A 135 4.83 0.73 -17.30
N CYS A 136 3.77 0.76 -16.49
CA CYS A 136 3.73 1.65 -15.33
C CYS A 136 4.88 1.31 -14.39
N THR A 137 5.71 2.31 -14.09
CA THR A 137 6.81 2.17 -13.14
C THR A 137 6.32 2.44 -11.72
N VAL A 138 6.95 1.81 -10.73
CA VAL A 138 6.63 2.09 -9.33
C VAL A 138 6.85 3.58 -8.99
N ARG A 139 7.80 4.24 -9.66
CA ARG A 139 8.04 5.69 -9.58
C ARG A 139 6.83 6.52 -10.00
N GLU A 140 6.15 6.18 -11.09
CA GLU A 140 4.98 6.92 -11.57
C GLU A 140 3.80 6.78 -10.61
N LEU A 141 3.56 5.55 -10.16
CA LEU A 141 2.56 5.24 -9.14
C LEU A 141 2.83 6.04 -7.85
N LEU A 142 4.08 6.05 -7.39
CA LEU A 142 4.50 6.80 -6.21
C LEU A 142 4.25 8.31 -6.36
N LEU A 143 4.60 8.87 -7.51
CA LEU A 143 4.43 10.29 -7.78
C LEU A 143 2.94 10.67 -7.83
N PHE A 144 2.10 9.79 -8.38
CA PHE A 144 0.66 9.96 -8.41
C PHE A 144 0.06 9.96 -7.00
N ILE A 145 0.41 8.97 -6.17
CA ILE A 145 -0.07 8.88 -4.78
C ILE A 145 0.38 10.13 -4.01
N HIS A 146 1.66 10.49 -4.10
CA HIS A 146 2.18 11.68 -3.42
C HIS A 146 1.45 12.97 -3.85
N LYS A 147 1.15 13.11 -5.14
CA LYS A 147 0.44 14.28 -5.66
C LYS A 147 -1.01 14.37 -5.16
N ASN A 148 -1.71 13.24 -5.02
CA ASN A 148 -3.11 13.23 -4.57
C ASN A 148 -3.23 13.28 -3.04
N VAL A 149 -2.33 12.63 -2.30
CA VAL A 149 -2.31 12.66 -0.83
C VAL A 149 -1.84 14.03 -0.30
N SER A 150 -1.00 14.74 -1.04
CA SER A 150 -0.49 16.07 -0.64
C SER A 150 -1.36 17.24 -1.10
N SER A 151 -2.50 16.99 -1.77
CA SER A 151 -3.31 18.03 -2.42
C SER A 151 -4.67 18.28 -1.77
#